data_AF-A0A136KDW2-F1
#
_entry.id   AF-A0A136KDW2-F1
#
_cell.length_a   1.000
_cell.length_b   1.000
_cell.length_c   1.000
_cell.angle_alpha   90.00
_cell.angle_beta   90.00
_cell.angle_gamma   90.00
#
_symmetry.space_group_name_H-M   'P 1'
#
loop_
_entity.id
_entity.type
_entity.pdbx_description
1 polymer ?
#
loop_
_entity_poly.entity_id
_entity_poly.type
_entity_poly.pdbx_seq_one_letter_code
_entity_poly.pdbx_strand_id
1 'polypeptide(L)'
;MSYEHWDDALPVQASGIGPNTFVYEELAVFAPDGPEKWDVLEKQLARLDYLILSSNRGYGAIMSVPHRYPRMAAWYADLFAGKASFVKVAEFTSYPRLCLPEIVVGRNGNCLEFPDQWMEEAFTVYDHPVVMIYKRMP
;
A
#
# COMPACT_ATOMS: atom_id res chain seq x y z
N MET A 1 10.47 -0.68 8.76
CA MET A 1 9.28 -0.46 7.90
C MET A 1 9.69 -0.63 6.45
N SER A 2 8.76 -0.71 5.51
CA SER A 2 9.09 -0.82 4.08
C SER A 2 8.48 0.28 3.23
N TYR A 3 9.05 0.44 2.04
CA TYR A 3 8.38 1.04 0.89
C TYR A 3 8.72 0.23 -0.37
N GLU A 4 7.89 0.30 -1.39
CA GLU A 4 8.13 -0.36 -2.66
C GLU A 4 9.00 0.54 -3.55
N HIS A 5 9.97 -0.04 -4.26
CA HIS A 5 10.76 0.70 -5.25
C HIS A 5 9.81 1.39 -6.23
N TRP A 6 9.95 2.71 -6.42
CA TRP A 6 9.06 3.62 -7.17
C TRP A 6 7.80 4.15 -6.44
N ASP A 7 7.57 3.79 -5.18
CA ASP A 7 6.47 4.30 -4.37
C ASP A 7 6.99 5.08 -3.14
N ASP A 8 6.08 5.76 -2.43
CA ASP A 8 6.44 6.66 -1.34
C ASP A 8 6.74 5.92 -0.03
N ALA A 9 7.80 6.36 0.66
CA ALA A 9 8.14 5.90 2.00
C ALA A 9 7.30 6.62 3.05
N LEU A 10 6.37 5.88 3.68
CA LEU A 10 5.51 6.38 4.74
C LEU A 10 5.78 5.65 6.07
N PRO A 11 5.63 6.34 7.22
CA PRO A 11 5.32 7.77 7.38
C PRO A 11 6.48 8.70 7.01
N VAL A 12 6.14 9.86 6.43
CA VAL A 12 7.15 10.90 6.18
C VAL A 12 7.69 11.47 7.48
N GLN A 13 8.98 11.81 7.49
CA GLN A 13 9.61 12.50 8.61
C GLN A 13 9.06 13.93 8.69
N ALA A 14 8.11 14.17 9.61
CA ALA A 14 7.51 15.49 9.82
C ALA A 14 8.20 16.28 10.95
N SER A 15 8.03 17.60 10.91
CA SER A 15 8.49 18.51 11.98
C SER A 15 7.95 18.07 13.34
N GLY A 16 8.84 17.90 14.33
CA GLY A 16 8.50 17.44 15.68
C GLY A 16 8.70 15.94 15.90
N ILE A 17 8.97 15.15 14.86
CA ILE A 17 9.45 13.77 14.97
C ILE A 17 10.99 13.80 15.00
N GLY A 18 11.60 13.13 15.98
CA GLY A 18 13.07 13.08 16.13
C GLY A 18 13.75 12.45 14.91
N PRO A 19 15.01 12.83 14.59
CA PRO A 19 15.72 12.26 13.45
C PRO A 19 15.84 10.73 13.57
N ASN A 20 15.79 10.01 12.45
CA ASN A 20 15.90 8.56 12.37
C ASN A 20 14.86 7.78 13.21
N THR A 21 13.66 8.33 13.42
CA THR A 21 12.58 7.61 14.13
C THR A 21 12.10 6.40 13.32
N PHE A 22 12.15 6.49 12.00
CA PHE A 22 11.72 5.43 11.10
C PHE A 22 12.89 4.92 10.25
N VAL A 23 13.07 3.60 10.24
CA VAL A 23 14.04 2.91 9.40
C VAL A 23 13.30 2.15 8.31
N TYR A 24 13.73 2.33 7.06
CA TYR A 24 13.08 1.80 5.89
C TYR A 24 13.93 0.75 5.17
N GLU A 25 13.26 -0.28 4.67
CA GLU A 25 13.78 -1.23 3.69
C GLU A 25 13.05 -0.98 2.37
N GLU A 26 13.80 -0.72 1.31
CA GLU A 26 13.25 -0.61 -0.04
C GLU A 26 13.04 -2.01 -0.62
N LEU A 27 11.81 -2.32 -1.01
CA LEU A 27 11.47 -3.59 -1.64
C LEU A 27 11.55 -3.43 -3.16
N ALA A 28 12.52 -4.10 -3.79
CA ALA A 28 12.72 -4.08 -5.24
C ALA A 28 11.69 -4.95 -5.99
N VAL A 29 10.41 -4.65 -5.83
CA VAL A 29 9.28 -5.48 -6.31
C VAL A 29 9.27 -5.64 -7.84
N PHE A 30 9.81 -4.67 -8.58
CA PHE A 30 9.88 -4.68 -10.05
C PHE A 30 11.11 -5.42 -10.63
N ALA A 31 12.07 -5.84 -9.79
CA ALA A 31 13.21 -6.63 -10.25
C ALA A 31 12.76 -7.96 -10.88
N PRO A 32 13.54 -8.55 -11.82
CA PRO A 32 13.21 -9.83 -12.44
C PRO A 32 12.81 -10.89 -11.41
N ASP A 33 11.71 -11.60 -11.65
CA ASP A 33 11.08 -12.47 -10.66
C ASP A 33 11.77 -13.84 -10.53
N GLY A 34 13.07 -13.80 -10.23
CA GLY A 34 13.93 -14.96 -10.09
C GLY A 34 14.37 -15.22 -8.64
N PRO A 35 15.06 -16.34 -8.38
CA PRO A 35 15.49 -16.74 -7.04
C PRO A 35 16.30 -15.66 -6.30
N GLU A 36 17.21 -14.98 -6.99
CA GLU A 36 18.07 -13.95 -6.40
C GLU A 36 17.28 -12.80 -5.76
N LYS A 37 16.21 -12.33 -6.44
CA LYS A 37 15.30 -11.31 -5.91
C LYS A 37 14.63 -11.80 -4.63
N TRP A 38 14.18 -13.05 -4.62
CA TRP A 38 13.46 -13.62 -3.49
C TRP A 38 14.36 -13.88 -2.29
N ASP A 39 15.61 -14.29 -2.50
CA ASP A 39 16.60 -14.41 -1.43
C ASP A 39 16.84 -13.09 -0.70
N VAL A 40 16.74 -11.96 -1.42
CA VAL A 40 16.83 -10.61 -0.83
C VAL A 40 15.52 -10.23 -0.16
N LEU A 41 14.39 -10.33 -0.87
CA LEU A 41 13.07 -9.95 -0.36
C LEU A 41 12.70 -10.71 0.91
N GLU A 42 12.93 -12.02 0.97
CA GLU A 42 12.63 -12.81 2.17
C GLU A 42 13.39 -12.32 3.40
N LYS A 43 14.68 -11.97 3.23
CA LYS A 43 15.50 -11.40 4.31
C LYS A 43 15.02 -10.02 4.71
N GLN A 44 14.60 -9.18 3.77
CA GLN A 44 14.05 -7.85 4.06
C GLN A 44 12.71 -7.99 4.80
N LEU A 45 11.79 -8.76 4.25
CA LEU A 45 10.47 -9.03 4.83
C LEU A 45 10.59 -9.57 6.26
N ALA A 46 11.56 -10.45 6.54
CA ALA A 46 11.84 -11.00 7.87
C ALA A 46 12.22 -9.92 8.91
N ARG A 47 12.80 -8.80 8.49
CA ARG A 47 13.21 -7.68 9.36
C ARG A 47 12.13 -6.62 9.55
N LEU A 48 11.02 -6.69 8.82
CA LEU A 48 9.97 -5.67 8.88
C LEU A 48 9.05 -5.87 10.08
N ASP A 49 8.89 -4.84 10.91
CA ASP A 49 7.77 -4.75 11.84
C ASP A 49 6.46 -4.38 11.13
N TYR A 50 6.56 -3.50 10.12
CA TYR A 50 5.46 -3.01 9.31
C TYR A 50 5.81 -3.05 7.83
N LEU A 51 4.88 -3.58 7.04
CA LEU A 51 4.84 -3.51 5.58
C LEU A 51 3.81 -2.46 5.20
N ILE A 52 4.21 -1.47 4.41
CA ILE A 52 3.35 -0.35 4.02
C ILE A 52 3.25 -0.33 2.50
N LEU A 53 2.02 -0.32 2.00
CA LEU A 53 1.70 -0.10 0.60
C LEU A 53 1.10 1.31 0.53
N SER A 54 1.86 2.27 0.00
CA SER A 54 1.48 3.68 -0.08
C SER A 54 0.46 3.95 -1.19
N SER A 55 0.47 3.14 -2.25
CA SER A 55 -0.52 3.22 -3.34
C SER A 55 -0.73 1.86 -4.01
N ASN A 56 -1.50 1.82 -5.09
CA ASN A 56 -1.62 0.64 -5.96
C ASN A 56 -0.53 0.52 -7.03
N ARG A 57 0.48 1.39 -7.05
CA ARG A 57 1.52 1.41 -8.08
C ARG A 57 2.24 0.07 -8.23
N GLY A 58 2.78 -0.47 -7.14
CA GLY A 58 3.54 -1.72 -7.17
C GLY A 58 2.65 -2.93 -7.39
N TYR A 59 1.77 -3.22 -6.43
CA TYR A 59 0.92 -4.42 -6.51
C TYR A 59 -0.04 -4.40 -7.70
N GLY A 60 -0.62 -3.25 -8.05
CA GLY A 60 -1.55 -3.13 -9.18
C GLY A 60 -0.86 -3.43 -10.51
N ALA A 61 0.33 -2.87 -10.73
CA ALA A 61 1.12 -3.18 -11.91
C ALA A 61 1.56 -4.65 -11.94
N ILE A 62 2.14 -5.17 -10.85
CA ILE A 62 2.69 -6.53 -10.80
C ILE A 62 1.60 -7.60 -10.98
N MET A 63 0.47 -7.45 -10.30
CA MET A 63 -0.64 -8.41 -10.37
C MET A 63 -1.33 -8.39 -11.74
N SER A 64 -1.20 -7.31 -12.53
CA SER A 64 -1.76 -7.24 -13.90
C SER A 64 -0.97 -8.09 -14.91
N VAL A 65 0.29 -8.41 -14.63
CA VAL A 65 1.19 -9.17 -15.51
C VAL A 65 1.80 -10.39 -14.80
N PRO A 66 0.98 -11.35 -14.32
CA PRO A 66 1.47 -12.48 -13.52
C PRO A 66 2.37 -13.43 -14.29
N HIS A 67 2.32 -13.44 -15.63
CA HIS A 67 3.25 -14.23 -16.45
C HIS A 67 4.69 -13.69 -16.40
N ARG A 68 4.87 -12.40 -16.10
CA ARG A 68 6.18 -11.75 -15.95
C ARG A 68 6.68 -11.78 -14.50
N TYR A 69 5.75 -11.71 -13.53
CA TYR A 69 6.03 -11.71 -12.10
C TYR A 69 5.20 -12.76 -11.34
N PRO A 70 5.35 -14.06 -11.66
CA PRO A 70 4.45 -15.10 -11.15
C PRO A 70 4.51 -15.27 -9.63
N ARG A 71 5.71 -15.21 -9.04
CA ARG A 71 5.89 -15.40 -7.60
C ARG A 71 5.50 -14.14 -6.84
N MET A 72 5.81 -12.96 -7.37
CA MET A 72 5.43 -11.70 -6.72
C MET A 72 3.93 -11.44 -6.76
N ALA A 73 3.27 -11.73 -7.88
CA ALA A 73 1.81 -11.64 -7.97
C ALA A 73 1.12 -12.61 -7.00
N ALA A 74 1.63 -13.86 -6.88
CA ALA A 74 1.12 -14.83 -5.91
C ALA A 74 1.32 -14.36 -4.46
N TRP A 75 2.48 -13.77 -4.15
CA TRP A 75 2.74 -13.24 -2.81
C TRP A 75 1.81 -12.09 -2.43
N TYR A 76 1.51 -11.15 -3.34
CA TYR A 76 0.49 -10.12 -3.07
C TYR A 76 -0.90 -10.72 -2.88
N ALA A 77 -1.27 -11.73 -3.68
CA ALA A 77 -2.55 -12.42 -3.51
C ALA A 77 -2.64 -13.07 -2.12
N ASP A 78 -1.56 -13.68 -1.64
CA ASP A 78 -1.48 -14.25 -0.29
C ASP A 78 -1.50 -13.18 0.81
N LEU A 79 -0.83 -12.03 0.60
CA LEU A 79 -0.89 -10.88 1.50
C LEU A 79 -2.33 -10.39 1.67
N PHE A 80 -3.04 -10.15 0.57
CA PHE A 80 -4.41 -9.64 0.59
C PHE A 80 -5.42 -10.68 1.09
N ALA A 81 -5.14 -11.97 0.88
CA ALA A 81 -5.94 -13.06 1.44
C ALA A 81 -5.65 -13.32 2.94
N GLY A 82 -4.73 -12.57 3.57
CA GLY A 82 -4.35 -12.76 4.97
C GLY A 82 -3.57 -14.06 5.24
N LYS A 83 -2.92 -14.62 4.21
CA LYS A 83 -2.10 -15.85 4.29
C LYS A 83 -0.62 -15.57 4.48
N ALA A 84 -0.16 -14.34 4.25
CA ALA A 84 1.20 -13.92 4.53
C ALA A 84 1.45 -13.76 6.05
N SER A 85 2.72 -13.62 6.45
CA SER A 85 3.13 -13.33 7.85
C SER A 85 2.81 -11.89 8.30
N PHE A 86 1.81 -11.26 7.69
CA PHE A 86 1.44 -9.87 7.86
C PHE A 86 -0.08 -9.76 7.93
N VAL A 87 -0.59 -8.93 8.83
CA VAL A 87 -2.02 -8.64 8.99
C VAL A 87 -2.30 -7.17 8.75
N LYS A 88 -3.33 -6.84 7.97
CA LYS A 88 -3.73 -5.45 7.74
C LYS A 88 -4.26 -4.86 9.04
N VAL A 89 -3.63 -3.78 9.51
CA VAL A 89 -3.99 -3.11 10.78
C VAL A 89 -4.57 -1.71 10.56
N ALA A 90 -4.32 -1.09 9.41
CA ALA A 90 -4.93 0.18 9.04
C ALA A 90 -5.06 0.29 7.51
N GLU A 91 -6.05 1.08 7.10
CA GLU A 91 -6.28 1.49 5.72
C GLU A 91 -6.73 2.94 5.73
N PHE A 92 -6.14 3.75 4.85
CA PHE A 92 -6.47 5.16 4.71
C PHE A 92 -6.83 5.43 3.25
N THR A 93 -7.96 6.11 3.06
CA THR A 93 -8.50 6.46 1.75
C THR A 93 -8.70 7.96 1.67
N SER A 94 -8.45 8.54 0.51
CA SER A 94 -8.71 9.96 0.25
C SER A 94 -9.69 10.15 -0.91
N TYR A 95 -10.81 9.41 -0.91
CA TYR A 95 -11.79 9.49 -1.99
C TYR A 95 -12.39 10.89 -2.12
N PRO A 96 -12.78 11.31 -3.33
CA PRO A 96 -13.59 12.50 -3.54
C PRO A 96 -14.81 12.51 -2.62
N ARG A 97 -15.06 13.65 -1.98
CA ARG A 97 -16.21 13.84 -1.09
C ARG A 97 -17.02 15.04 -1.53
N LEU A 98 -18.33 14.87 -1.65
CA LEU A 98 -19.27 15.97 -1.88
C LEU A 98 -20.08 16.20 -0.61
N CYS A 99 -19.78 17.31 0.07
CA CYS A 99 -20.50 17.69 1.29
C CYS A 99 -21.64 18.67 0.98
N LEU A 100 -22.87 18.28 1.30
CA LEU A 100 -24.09 19.04 1.03
C LEU A 100 -24.87 19.27 2.35
N PRO A 101 -25.71 20.33 2.42
CA PRO A 101 -26.55 20.56 3.59
C PRO A 101 -27.42 19.35 3.93
N GLU A 102 -27.65 19.07 5.22
CA GLU A 102 -28.45 17.92 5.68
C GLU A 102 -29.85 17.84 5.06
N ILE A 103 -30.44 18.98 4.69
CA ILE A 103 -31.74 19.02 4.01
C ILE A 103 -31.72 18.35 2.62
N VAL A 104 -30.53 18.21 2.01
CA VAL A 104 -30.32 17.57 0.72
C VAL A 104 -29.94 16.09 0.86
N VAL A 105 -29.12 15.74 1.87
CA VAL A 105 -28.51 14.39 2.02
C VAL A 105 -29.13 13.52 3.12
N GLY A 106 -30.04 14.08 3.92
CA GLY A 106 -30.65 13.40 5.06
C GLY A 106 -29.77 13.41 6.32
N ARG A 107 -30.26 12.75 7.39
CA ARG A 107 -29.68 12.80 8.74
C ARG A 107 -28.45 11.91 8.98
N ASN A 108 -27.94 11.22 7.96
CA ASN A 108 -26.89 10.21 8.09
C ASN A 108 -25.52 10.68 7.58
N GLY A 109 -25.19 11.94 7.82
CA GLY A 109 -23.93 12.55 7.42
C GLY A 109 -24.12 13.56 6.29
N ASN A 110 -23.31 14.61 6.32
CA ASN A 110 -23.37 15.73 5.38
C ASN A 110 -22.48 15.52 4.15
N CYS A 111 -21.83 14.37 3.97
CA CYS A 111 -20.89 14.12 2.87
C CYS A 111 -21.11 12.76 2.21
N LEU A 112 -21.18 12.77 0.87
CA LEU A 112 -21.14 11.58 0.02
C LEU A 112 -19.69 11.30 -0.38
N GLU A 113 -19.25 10.05 -0.31
CA GLU A 113 -17.93 9.60 -0.77
C GLU A 113 -18.06 8.82 -2.08
N PHE A 114 -17.09 8.99 -2.97
CA PHE A 114 -17.07 8.33 -4.27
C PHE A 114 -15.79 7.50 -4.42
N PRO A 115 -15.82 6.20 -4.10
CA PRO A 115 -14.68 5.32 -4.33
C PRO A 115 -14.31 5.29 -5.82
N ASP A 116 -13.08 5.67 -6.13
CA ASP A 116 -12.55 5.86 -7.48
C ASP A 116 -11.33 4.98 -7.76
N GLN A 117 -11.13 3.92 -6.98
CA GLN A 117 -10.03 2.94 -7.16
C GLN A 117 -10.03 2.22 -8.52
N TRP A 118 -11.12 2.33 -9.28
CA TRP A 118 -11.27 1.80 -10.63
C TRP A 118 -10.79 2.78 -11.73
N MET A 119 -10.37 3.98 -11.34
CA MET A 119 -9.84 5.01 -12.25
C MET A 119 -8.40 4.73 -12.67
N GLU A 120 -7.90 5.59 -13.56
CA GLU A 120 -6.51 5.57 -14.01
C GLU A 120 -5.52 5.92 -12.88
N GLU A 121 -4.24 5.61 -13.14
CA GLU A 121 -3.12 5.80 -12.22
C GLU A 121 -3.01 7.23 -11.67
N ALA A 122 -3.36 8.25 -12.46
CA ALA A 122 -3.34 9.64 -12.03
C ALA A 122 -4.17 9.85 -10.74
N PHE A 123 -5.30 9.14 -10.61
CA PHE A 123 -6.14 9.19 -9.42
C PHE A 123 -5.67 8.20 -8.35
N THR A 124 -5.40 6.95 -8.71
CA THR A 124 -5.18 5.90 -7.70
C THR A 124 -3.77 5.90 -7.08
N VAL A 125 -2.82 6.61 -7.69
CA VAL A 125 -1.44 6.71 -7.21
C VAL A 125 -1.10 8.11 -6.71
N TYR A 126 -1.56 9.17 -7.39
CA TYR A 126 -1.12 10.54 -7.07
C TYR A 126 -2.17 11.36 -6.30
N ASP A 127 -3.45 11.29 -6.68
CA ASP A 127 -4.50 12.15 -6.10
C ASP A 127 -5.17 11.49 -4.87
N HIS A 128 -5.68 10.28 -5.05
CA HIS A 128 -6.46 9.52 -4.07
C HIS A 128 -5.86 8.13 -3.78
N PRO A 129 -4.57 8.03 -3.40
CA PRO A 129 -3.97 6.75 -3.09
C PRO A 129 -4.65 6.10 -1.87
N VAL A 130 -4.71 4.76 -1.90
CA VAL A 130 -5.14 3.98 -0.75
C VAL A 130 -3.91 3.40 -0.06
N VAL A 131 -3.63 3.94 1.13
CA VAL A 131 -2.52 3.50 1.97
C VAL A 131 -2.98 2.34 2.81
N MET A 132 -2.30 1.20 2.70
CA MET A 132 -2.54 0.03 3.53
C MET A 132 -1.33 -0.25 4.41
N ILE A 133 -1.57 -0.41 5.71
CA ILE A 133 -0.53 -0.73 6.68
C ILE A 133 -0.77 -2.14 7.20
N TYR A 134 0.26 -2.97 7.07
CA TYR A 134 0.29 -4.32 7.58
C TYR A 134 1.32 -4.45 8.68
N LYS A 135 0.96 -5.14 9.77
CA LYS A 135 1.86 -5.46 10.88
C LYS A 135 2.34 -6.91 10.76
N ARG A 136 3.64 -7.15 10.96
CA ARG A 136 4.19 -8.51 11.04
C ARG A 136 3.59 -9.26 12.22
N MET A 137 3.18 -10.50 11.98
CA MET A 137 2.74 -11.40 13.05
C MET A 137 3.95 -11.96 13.82
N PRO A 138 3.84 -12.16 15.15
CA PRO A 138 4.88 -12.80 15.96
C PRO A 138 5.26 -14.20 15.48
#